data_AF-A0A936W2Y0-F1
#
_entry.id   AF-A0A936W2Y0-F1
#
_cell.length_a   1.000
_cell.length_b   1.000
_cell.length_c   1.000
_cell.angle_alpha   90.00
_cell.angle_beta   90.00
_cell.angle_gamma   90.00
#
_symmetry.space_group_name_H-M   'P 1'
#
loop_
_entity.id
_entity.type
_entity.pdbx_description
1 polymer ?
#
loop_
_entity_poly.entity_id
_entity_poly.type
_entity_poly.pdbx_seq_one_letter_code
_entity_poly.pdbx_strand_id
1 'polypeptide(L)'
;MVIFIGYETQVIKLTAQQDIYTIYLNESIQLLREVVVTPNDNLYLFDLLIKCRSKASSFQTNAKAYYELKTFRDEQQIELVEGYYNAAISGYELSGLTLKAGRLAMQPYDNRFFASMESSTAITAMKLLSNNSNFPDSPLELSKKEMRKNFDLSLDKKYVDDNADSIYVISYEPVDTAGLFFKGTVWINKTNNTILKITLNCHHCKKYPFQPIFPGDTISNVSFAIAKTFITQQGHTIFNHIDFTYIIDYRSRVGEAYAQSYSIKSNAILYAYDFRNTFLIPTFNVTDGAYSDYRKINAMPYNDFFWRYNDEYRLKDGDNSNELFFNDTYSFTNKTIFKSNPLMKSKLFQHPYIQWSEDRVFFKDIAIDTSAASPSADVMADKYNLGVKLFVDINTYQDSTSIFSATIFDPYVSFYHLPIDNKAHCFINMYFDICEIERRKLESELKSSLKDVKQFEKIYQGLETRFQLIKTQYLKDADRGTNEPEMKKWNTFIFDQLGINNLAIFKPFWALGER
;
A
#
# COMPACT_ATOMS: atom_id res chain seq x y z
N MET A 1 -23.22 -31.59 41.45
CA MET A 1 -23.08 -32.05 40.06
C MET A 1 -24.38 -31.70 39.36
N VAL A 2 -24.38 -30.60 38.60
CA VAL A 2 -25.54 -30.20 37.79
C VAL A 2 -25.06 -30.31 36.35
N ILE A 3 -25.69 -31.19 35.58
CA ILE A 3 -25.37 -31.43 34.17
C ILE A 3 -26.43 -30.66 33.39
N PHE A 4 -26.01 -29.63 32.65
CA PHE A 4 -26.86 -29.04 31.62
C PHE A 4 -26.53 -29.76 30.31
N ILE A 5 -27.52 -30.40 29.70
CA ILE A 5 -27.37 -31.07 28.40
C ILE A 5 -27.81 -30.07 27.33
N GLY A 6 -26.85 -29.47 26.64
CA GLY A 6 -27.08 -28.76 25.38
C GLY A 6 -26.81 -29.69 24.20
N TYR A 7 -27.35 -29.39 23.02
CA TYR A 7 -27.09 -30.15 21.79
C TYR A 7 -26.48 -29.24 20.72
N GLU A 8 -25.62 -29.80 19.88
CA GLU A 8 -25.02 -29.07 18.75
C GLU A 8 -26.07 -28.75 17.67
N THR A 9 -25.90 -27.61 16.99
CA THR A 9 -26.73 -27.28 15.82
C THR A 9 -26.24 -28.11 14.63
N GLN A 10 -27.13 -28.95 14.08
CA GLN A 10 -26.84 -29.79 12.91
C GLN A 10 -27.60 -29.28 11.68
N VAL A 11 -26.94 -29.23 10.53
CA VAL A 11 -27.58 -28.96 9.24
C VAL A 11 -27.81 -30.29 8.53
N ILE A 12 -29.07 -30.62 8.25
CA ILE A 12 -29.46 -31.90 7.67
C ILE A 12 -30.03 -31.67 6.27
N LYS A 13 -29.50 -32.39 5.28
CA LYS A 13 -29.99 -32.34 3.90
C LYS A 13 -31.13 -33.34 3.73
N LEU A 14 -32.33 -32.84 3.46
CA LEU A 14 -33.51 -33.66 3.20
C LEU A 14 -33.53 -34.13 1.74
N THR A 15 -34.07 -35.33 1.51
CA THR A 15 -34.20 -36.02 0.22
C THR A 15 -35.67 -36.31 -0.08
N ALA A 16 -36.14 -35.97 -1.28
CA ALA A 16 -37.56 -35.95 -1.63
C ALA A 16 -38.29 -37.33 -1.62
N GLN A 17 -37.61 -38.43 -1.30
CA GLN A 17 -38.15 -39.80 -1.34
C GLN A 17 -38.30 -40.44 0.05
N GLN A 18 -38.11 -39.68 1.13
CA GLN A 18 -38.12 -40.22 2.48
C GLN A 18 -39.07 -39.42 3.38
N ASP A 19 -40.11 -40.09 3.87
CA ASP A 19 -41.18 -39.45 4.66
C ASP A 19 -40.85 -39.37 6.16
N ILE A 20 -39.86 -40.13 6.64
CA ILE A 20 -39.47 -40.20 8.06
C ILE A 20 -37.95 -40.09 8.19
N TYR A 21 -37.52 -39.11 8.99
CA TYR A 21 -36.12 -38.89 9.37
C TYR A 21 -35.93 -39.15 10.86
N THR A 22 -34.97 -39.99 11.20
CA THR A 22 -34.48 -40.14 12.58
C THR A 22 -33.21 -39.32 12.72
N ILE A 23 -33.26 -38.30 13.59
CA ILE A 23 -32.13 -37.39 13.84
C ILE A 23 -31.56 -37.71 15.21
N TYR A 24 -30.26 -38.03 15.26
CA TYR A 24 -29.54 -38.23 16.51
C TYR A 24 -28.91 -36.92 16.94
N LEU A 25 -29.24 -36.45 18.14
CA LEU A 25 -28.67 -35.24 18.71
C LEU A 25 -27.25 -35.52 19.18
N ASN A 26 -26.30 -34.65 18.81
CA ASN A 26 -24.95 -34.67 19.37
C ASN A 26 -24.92 -33.77 20.60
N GLU A 27 -24.43 -34.29 21.71
CA GLU A 27 -24.30 -33.53 22.96
C GLU A 27 -23.26 -32.41 22.77
N SER A 28 -23.66 -31.17 23.05
CA SER A 28 -22.74 -30.07 23.26
C SER A 28 -22.28 -30.11 24.71
N ILE A 29 -21.08 -30.62 24.95
CA ILE A 29 -20.44 -30.55 26.27
C ILE A 29 -19.99 -29.11 26.50
N GLN A 30 -20.92 -28.25 26.91
CA GLN A 30 -20.54 -27.00 27.53
C GLN A 30 -20.04 -27.32 28.94
N LEU A 31 -18.71 -27.35 29.11
CA LEU A 31 -18.09 -27.26 30.42
C LEU A 31 -18.65 -26.01 31.12
N LEU A 32 -19.57 -26.21 32.07
CA LEU A 32 -20.00 -25.16 32.98
C LEU A 32 -18.76 -24.53 33.60
N ARG A 33 -18.75 -23.19 33.66
CA ARG A 33 -17.65 -22.38 34.19
C ARG A 33 -17.01 -23.05 35.39
N GLU A 34 -15.73 -23.39 35.26
CA GLU A 34 -14.88 -23.68 36.41
C GLU A 34 -15.06 -22.53 37.42
N VAL A 35 -15.40 -22.86 38.67
CA VAL A 35 -15.27 -21.89 39.77
C VAL A 35 -13.77 -21.69 39.95
N VAL A 36 -13.23 -20.71 39.24
CA VAL A 36 -11.84 -20.31 39.37
C VAL A 36 -11.71 -19.65 40.74
N VAL A 37 -11.06 -20.35 41.68
CA VAL A 37 -10.46 -19.69 42.85
C VAL A 37 -9.36 -18.80 42.29
N THR A 38 -9.67 -17.52 42.08
CA THR A 38 -8.66 -16.53 41.71
C THR A 38 -7.79 -16.27 42.93
N PRO A 39 -6.47 -16.07 42.76
CA PRO A 39 -5.66 -15.47 43.81
C PRO A 39 -6.32 -14.15 44.27
N ASN A 40 -6.09 -13.73 45.51
CA ASN A 40 -6.63 -12.45 46.03
C ASN A 40 -6.17 -11.23 45.21
N ASP A 41 -5.18 -11.40 44.31
CA ASP A 41 -4.75 -10.37 43.38
C ASP A 41 -4.60 -10.88 41.92
N ASN A 42 -4.74 -9.95 40.98
CA ASN A 42 -4.55 -10.22 39.55
C ASN A 42 -3.07 -10.15 39.14
N LEU A 43 -2.11 -10.23 40.09
CA LEU A 43 -0.69 -10.01 39.79
C LEU A 43 -0.12 -11.06 38.82
N TYR A 44 -0.64 -12.28 38.87
CA TYR A 44 -0.21 -13.37 37.99
C TYR A 44 -0.51 -13.09 36.50
N LEU A 45 -1.49 -12.23 36.18
CA LEU A 45 -1.81 -11.85 34.80
C LEU A 45 -0.68 -11.04 34.18
N PHE A 46 -0.06 -10.15 34.95
CA PHE A 46 1.12 -9.40 34.49
C PHE A 46 2.29 -10.35 34.17
N ASP A 47 2.50 -11.37 35.01
CA ASP A 47 3.52 -12.38 34.76
C ASP A 47 3.24 -13.21 33.50
N LEU A 48 1.96 -13.47 33.22
CA LEU A 48 1.55 -14.16 31.99
C LEU A 48 1.86 -13.33 30.74
N LEU A 49 1.58 -12.02 30.74
CA LEU A 49 1.93 -11.13 29.63
C LEU A 49 3.45 -11.09 29.38
N ILE A 50 4.26 -11.04 30.45
CA ILE A 50 5.72 -11.07 30.35
C ILE A 50 6.21 -12.39 29.74
N LYS A 51 5.64 -13.52 30.18
CA LYS A 51 5.96 -14.84 29.62
C LYS A 51 5.67 -14.88 28.13
N CYS A 52 4.51 -14.35 27.70
CA CYS A 52 4.16 -14.28 26.29
C CYS A 52 5.16 -13.45 25.48
N ARG A 53 5.59 -12.28 26.00
CA ARG A 53 6.63 -11.48 25.35
C ARG A 53 7.95 -12.24 25.25
N SER A 54 8.36 -12.96 26.30
CA SER A 54 9.60 -13.75 26.28
C SER A 54 9.57 -14.94 25.31
N LYS A 55 8.37 -15.39 24.92
CA LYS A 55 8.15 -16.44 23.92
C LYS A 55 7.98 -15.90 22.50
N ALA A 56 8.00 -14.58 22.31
CA ALA A 56 7.97 -13.99 20.99
C ALA A 56 9.13 -14.52 20.15
N SER A 57 8.81 -15.01 18.96
CA SER A 57 9.81 -15.53 18.04
C SER A 57 10.39 -14.39 17.21
N SER A 58 11.68 -14.48 16.88
CA SER A 58 12.31 -13.67 15.83
C SER A 58 12.21 -14.34 14.45
N PHE A 59 11.48 -15.46 14.32
CA PHE A 59 11.29 -16.19 13.07
C PHE A 59 10.84 -15.25 11.97
N GLN A 60 11.58 -15.26 10.86
CA GLN A 60 11.32 -14.42 9.70
C GLN A 60 10.70 -15.24 8.59
N THR A 61 9.66 -14.70 7.98
CA THR A 61 9.02 -15.30 6.80
C THR A 61 8.46 -14.20 5.92
N ASN A 62 8.11 -14.58 4.69
CA ASN A 62 7.39 -13.71 3.76
C ASN A 62 6.03 -14.33 3.43
N ALA A 63 5.07 -13.49 3.10
CA ALA A 63 3.77 -13.93 2.63
C ALA A 63 3.21 -13.00 1.56
N LYS A 64 2.33 -13.49 0.70
CA LYS A 64 1.40 -12.60 0.00
C LYS A 64 0.46 -11.97 1.02
N ALA A 65 0.17 -10.69 0.83
CA ALA A 65 -0.78 -9.95 1.64
C ALA A 65 -1.73 -9.14 0.78
N TYR A 66 -2.95 -8.98 1.28
CA TYR A 66 -3.97 -8.11 0.72
C TYR A 66 -4.24 -6.97 1.70
N TYR A 67 -4.37 -5.77 1.15
CA TYR A 67 -4.67 -4.53 1.86
C TYR A 67 -5.92 -3.89 1.27
N GLU A 68 -6.80 -3.43 2.14
CA GLU A 68 -7.97 -2.64 1.78
C GLU A 68 -8.09 -1.44 2.72
N LEU A 69 -8.45 -0.29 2.17
CA LEU A 69 -8.79 0.92 2.91
C LEU A 69 -10.10 1.47 2.37
N LYS A 70 -11.07 1.67 3.26
CA LYS A 70 -12.30 2.42 2.99
C LYS A 70 -12.36 3.63 3.90
N THR A 71 -12.61 4.80 3.33
CA THR A 71 -12.81 6.02 4.11
C THR A 71 -14.19 6.59 3.89
N PHE A 72 -14.79 7.05 4.97
CA PHE A 72 -16.16 7.55 5.04
C PHE A 72 -16.19 8.94 5.66
N ARG A 73 -17.09 9.77 5.12
CA ARG A 73 -17.53 11.03 5.71
C ARG A 73 -19.06 11.01 5.74
N ASP A 74 -19.64 11.26 6.91
CA ASP A 74 -21.10 11.25 7.10
C ASP A 74 -21.77 9.97 6.54
N GLU A 75 -21.17 8.79 6.81
CA GLU A 75 -21.55 7.47 6.29
C GLU A 75 -21.41 7.25 4.76
N GLN A 76 -21.07 8.29 3.98
CA GLN A 76 -20.75 8.15 2.57
C GLN A 76 -19.28 7.75 2.37
N GLN A 77 -19.04 6.69 1.58
CA GLN A 77 -17.68 6.31 1.19
C GLN A 77 -17.11 7.34 0.20
N ILE A 78 -15.89 7.80 0.46
CA ILE A 78 -15.20 8.82 -0.35
C ILE A 78 -13.83 8.35 -0.87
N GLU A 79 -13.32 7.24 -0.34
CA GLU A 79 -12.02 6.66 -0.69
C GLU A 79 -12.11 5.14 -0.66
N LEU A 80 -11.49 4.50 -1.65
CA LEU A 80 -11.20 3.08 -1.68
C LEU A 80 -9.76 2.90 -2.16
N VAL A 81 -8.94 2.18 -1.41
CA VAL A 81 -7.61 1.74 -1.86
C VAL A 81 -7.50 0.25 -1.63
N GLU A 82 -7.02 -0.46 -2.64
CA GLU A 82 -6.68 -1.87 -2.55
C GLU A 82 -5.26 -2.10 -3.01
N GLY A 83 -4.57 -3.03 -2.37
CA GLY A 83 -3.22 -3.40 -2.76
C GLY A 83 -2.87 -4.84 -2.44
N TYR A 84 -2.16 -5.47 -3.36
CA TYR A 84 -1.48 -6.73 -3.14
C TYR A 84 -0.01 -6.47 -2.86
N TYR A 85 0.52 -7.15 -1.84
CA TYR A 85 1.88 -6.96 -1.36
C TYR A 85 2.56 -8.31 -1.16
N ASN A 86 3.90 -8.29 -1.19
CA ASN A 86 4.69 -9.23 -0.41
C ASN A 86 4.94 -8.60 0.98
N ALA A 87 4.45 -9.24 2.02
CA ALA A 87 4.66 -8.87 3.41
C ALA A 87 5.90 -9.59 3.97
N ALA A 88 6.79 -8.82 4.58
CA ALA A 88 7.87 -9.34 5.41
C ALA A 88 7.38 -9.39 6.86
N ILE A 89 7.56 -10.54 7.52
CA ILE A 89 7.02 -10.82 8.85
C ILE A 89 8.16 -11.30 9.76
N SER A 90 8.20 -10.79 10.99
CA SER A 90 9.11 -11.25 12.04
C SER A 90 8.34 -11.46 13.34
N GLY A 91 8.08 -12.72 13.69
CA GLY A 91 7.19 -13.06 14.80
C GLY A 91 5.84 -12.34 14.68
N TYR A 92 5.42 -11.67 15.75
CA TYR A 92 4.16 -10.92 15.81
C TYR A 92 4.14 -9.64 14.93
N GLU A 93 5.27 -9.24 14.35
CA GLU A 93 5.42 -7.95 13.68
C GLU A 93 5.39 -8.07 12.16
N LEU A 94 4.66 -7.14 11.53
CA LEU A 94 4.83 -6.82 10.12
C LEU A 94 6.07 -5.90 10.00
N SER A 95 7.12 -6.38 9.35
CA SER A 95 8.39 -5.65 9.24
C SER A 95 8.49 -4.83 7.94
N GLY A 96 7.75 -5.19 6.90
CA GLY A 96 7.74 -4.46 5.65
C GLY A 96 6.65 -4.92 4.67
N LEU A 97 6.36 -4.05 3.70
CA LEU A 97 5.40 -4.29 2.63
C LEU A 97 6.02 -3.85 1.29
N THR A 98 6.06 -4.77 0.34
CA THR A 98 6.50 -4.49 -1.03
C THR A 98 5.32 -4.64 -1.98
N LEU A 99 4.86 -3.52 -2.57
CA LEU A 99 3.68 -3.46 -3.43
C LEU A 99 3.90 -4.27 -4.71
N LYS A 100 2.98 -5.20 -4.99
CA LYS A 100 2.87 -5.94 -6.25
C LYS A 100 1.98 -5.19 -7.24
N ALA A 101 0.78 -4.83 -6.79
CA ALA A 101 -0.20 -4.09 -7.58
C ALA A 101 -1.13 -3.34 -6.63
N GLY A 102 -1.53 -2.13 -7.00
CA GLY A 102 -2.51 -1.38 -6.23
C GLY A 102 -3.47 -0.61 -7.13
N ARG A 103 -4.67 -0.38 -6.61
CA ARG A 103 -5.71 0.42 -7.25
C ARG A 103 -6.41 1.29 -6.21
N LEU A 104 -6.94 2.40 -6.67
CA LEU A 104 -7.62 3.37 -5.85
C LEU A 104 -8.80 3.99 -6.60
N ALA A 105 -9.79 4.40 -5.84
CA ALA A 105 -10.93 5.19 -6.30
C ALA A 105 -11.22 6.27 -5.26
N MET A 106 -11.58 7.45 -5.74
CA MET A 106 -11.91 8.59 -4.89
C MET A 106 -13.17 9.28 -5.40
N GLN A 107 -14.07 9.64 -4.50
CA GLN A 107 -15.23 10.46 -4.80
C GLN A 107 -15.09 11.81 -4.09
N PRO A 108 -15.35 12.93 -4.78
CA PRO A 108 -15.34 14.22 -4.12
C PRO A 108 -16.55 14.35 -3.17
N TYR A 109 -16.33 14.95 -2.02
CA TYR A 109 -17.38 15.33 -1.06
C TYR A 109 -17.30 16.83 -0.81
N ASP A 110 -18.40 17.55 -0.95
CA ASP A 110 -18.44 19.03 -0.93
C ASP A 110 -17.38 19.68 -1.86
N ASN A 111 -17.20 19.14 -3.07
CA ASN A 111 -16.17 19.55 -4.03
C ASN A 111 -14.72 19.42 -3.52
N ARG A 112 -14.44 18.50 -2.59
CA ARG A 112 -13.11 18.23 -2.04
C ARG A 112 -12.79 16.74 -2.06
N PHE A 113 -11.51 16.44 -2.24
CA PHE A 113 -10.97 15.10 -2.06
C PHE A 113 -10.32 14.97 -0.68
N PHE A 114 -10.42 13.78 -0.11
CA PHE A 114 -9.70 13.36 1.08
C PHE A 114 -8.89 12.11 0.74
N ALA A 115 -7.64 12.02 1.20
CA ALA A 115 -6.83 10.82 1.02
C ALA A 115 -6.08 10.49 2.31
N SER A 116 -6.13 9.22 2.72
CA SER A 116 -5.29 8.64 3.76
C SER A 116 -4.06 8.00 3.11
N MET A 117 -3.05 8.83 2.87
CA MET A 117 -1.93 8.46 1.99
C MET A 117 -1.01 7.34 2.54
N GLU A 118 -0.93 7.16 3.86
CA GLU A 118 0.15 6.39 4.53
C GLU A 118 -0.38 5.42 5.60
N SER A 119 -1.62 4.93 5.45
CA SER A 119 -2.22 4.01 6.43
C SER A 119 -1.51 2.65 6.51
N SER A 120 -0.99 2.12 5.40
CA SER A 120 -0.17 0.88 5.42
C SER A 120 1.17 1.09 6.15
N THR A 121 1.77 2.28 6.02
CA THR A 121 2.97 2.70 6.76
C THR A 121 2.68 2.78 8.25
N ALA A 122 1.55 3.39 8.64
CA ALA A 122 1.11 3.43 10.04
C ALA A 122 0.91 2.02 10.63
N ILE A 123 0.30 1.10 9.87
CA ILE A 123 0.14 -0.31 10.24
C ILE A 123 1.51 -0.99 10.46
N THR A 124 2.45 -0.80 9.53
CA THR A 124 3.79 -1.41 9.59
C THR A 124 4.65 -0.84 10.72
N ALA A 125 4.47 0.44 11.03
CA ALA A 125 5.15 1.13 12.13
C ALA A 125 4.62 0.71 13.51
N MET A 126 3.36 0.27 13.61
CA MET A 126 2.79 -0.14 14.88
C MET A 126 3.36 -1.50 15.33
N LYS A 127 4.28 -1.47 16.28
CA LYS A 127 4.82 -2.67 16.92
C LYS A 127 3.98 -3.10 18.10
N LEU A 128 3.91 -4.40 18.36
CA LEU A 128 3.15 -4.98 19.48
C LEU A 128 3.97 -5.03 20.77
N LEU A 129 5.26 -5.37 20.66
CA LEU A 129 6.10 -5.72 21.82
C LEU A 129 7.16 -4.67 22.16
N SER A 130 7.28 -3.62 21.36
CA SER A 130 8.25 -2.55 21.55
C SER A 130 7.56 -1.20 21.50
N ASN A 131 7.95 -0.32 22.41
CA ASN A 131 7.44 1.04 22.47
C ASN A 131 7.67 1.79 21.15
N ASN A 132 6.62 2.47 20.69
CA ASN A 132 6.67 3.42 19.59
C ASN A 132 6.09 4.76 20.06
N SER A 133 6.86 5.85 19.93
CA SER A 133 6.43 7.20 20.32
C SER A 133 5.20 7.71 19.57
N ASN A 134 4.86 7.09 18.43
CA ASN A 134 3.77 7.52 17.56
C ASN A 134 2.40 6.92 17.94
N PHE A 135 2.31 6.00 18.90
CA PHE A 135 1.06 5.38 19.32
C PHE A 135 0.90 5.41 20.85
N PRO A 136 -0.34 5.32 21.37
CA PRO A 136 -0.57 5.07 22.79
C PRO A 136 0.12 3.78 23.25
N ASP A 137 0.55 3.72 24.51
CA ASP A 137 1.31 2.56 24.99
C ASP A 137 0.35 1.39 25.33
N SER A 138 0.76 0.16 25.02
CA SER A 138 0.10 -1.09 25.41
C SER A 138 0.82 -1.78 26.58
N PRO A 139 0.15 -2.58 27.43
CA PRO A 139 0.82 -3.35 28.48
C PRO A 139 2.00 -4.20 27.95
N LEU A 140 1.89 -4.75 26.74
CA LEU A 140 2.91 -5.64 26.17
C LEU A 140 4.24 -4.93 25.86
N GLU A 141 4.23 -3.60 25.75
CA GLU A 141 5.40 -2.77 25.47
C GLU A 141 6.16 -2.38 26.75
N LEU A 142 5.54 -2.55 27.92
CA LEU A 142 6.01 -2.00 29.18
C LEU A 142 6.74 -3.02 30.08
N SER A 143 7.59 -2.54 30.98
CA SER A 143 8.12 -3.39 32.06
C SER A 143 7.02 -3.81 33.05
N LYS A 144 7.25 -4.86 33.84
CA LYS A 144 6.27 -5.30 34.87
C LYS A 144 5.86 -4.16 35.80
N LYS A 145 6.82 -3.34 36.21
CA LYS A 145 6.62 -2.22 37.13
C LYS A 145 5.73 -1.15 36.50
N GLU A 146 5.98 -0.83 35.23
CA GLU A 146 5.20 0.17 34.49
C GLU A 146 3.80 -0.34 34.16
N MET A 147 3.66 -1.60 33.75
CA MET A 147 2.35 -2.22 33.55
C MET A 147 1.48 -2.09 34.80
N ARG A 148 1.99 -2.49 35.96
CA ARG A 148 1.25 -2.41 37.24
C ARG A 148 0.91 -0.99 37.69
N LYS A 149 1.69 0.00 37.24
CA LYS A 149 1.46 1.40 37.56
C LYS A 149 0.36 1.99 36.69
N ASN A 150 0.31 1.59 35.41
CA ASN A 150 -0.48 2.26 34.40
C ASN A 150 -1.73 1.48 33.99
N PHE A 151 -1.86 0.19 34.37
CA PHE A 151 -2.95 -0.68 33.93
C PHE A 151 -3.53 -1.53 35.04
N ASP A 152 -4.84 -1.72 34.97
CA ASP A 152 -5.59 -2.77 35.65
C ASP A 152 -5.85 -3.92 34.68
N LEU A 153 -5.57 -5.16 35.12
CA LEU A 153 -5.82 -6.38 34.35
C LEU A 153 -6.91 -7.20 35.01
N SER A 154 -7.80 -7.75 34.18
CA SER A 154 -8.85 -8.69 34.60
C SER A 154 -8.92 -9.90 33.68
N LEU A 155 -9.12 -11.07 34.27
CA LEU A 155 -9.35 -12.29 33.51
C LEU A 155 -10.86 -12.40 33.21
N ASP A 156 -11.23 -12.19 31.96
CA ASP A 156 -12.65 -12.21 31.55
C ASP A 156 -13.15 -13.64 31.34
N LYS A 157 -12.35 -14.47 30.66
CA LYS A 157 -12.73 -15.83 30.27
C LYS A 157 -11.55 -16.78 30.29
N LYS A 158 -11.88 -18.05 30.54
CA LYS A 158 -11.05 -19.22 30.28
C LYS A 158 -11.88 -20.23 29.51
N TYR A 159 -11.30 -20.81 28.47
CA TYR A 159 -11.91 -21.91 27.74
C TYR A 159 -10.82 -22.80 27.14
N VAL A 160 -11.22 -23.94 26.62
CA VAL A 160 -10.35 -24.83 25.85
C VAL A 160 -10.77 -24.72 24.39
N ASP A 161 -9.81 -24.53 23.49
CA ASP A 161 -10.09 -24.49 22.04
C ASP A 161 -10.21 -25.89 21.43
N ASP A 162 -10.50 -25.96 20.14
CA ASP A 162 -10.66 -27.22 19.41
C ASP A 162 -9.38 -28.07 19.37
N ASN A 163 -8.21 -27.47 19.65
CA ASN A 163 -6.91 -28.16 19.73
C ASN A 163 -6.56 -28.62 21.15
N ALA A 164 -7.53 -28.56 22.08
CA ALA A 164 -7.35 -28.83 23.50
C ALA A 164 -6.39 -27.84 24.20
N ASP A 165 -6.14 -26.66 23.62
CA ASP A 165 -5.33 -25.62 24.23
C ASP A 165 -6.13 -24.76 25.20
N SER A 166 -5.54 -24.45 26.35
CA SER A 166 -6.17 -23.57 27.34
C SER A 166 -6.03 -22.11 26.90
N ILE A 167 -7.14 -21.43 26.65
CA ILE A 167 -7.18 -20.03 26.22
C ILE A 167 -7.61 -19.12 27.36
N TYR A 168 -6.80 -18.09 27.61
CA TYR A 168 -7.06 -17.05 28.60
C TYR A 168 -7.40 -15.76 27.87
N VAL A 169 -8.50 -15.11 28.25
CA VAL A 169 -8.92 -13.81 27.72
C VAL A 169 -8.77 -12.78 28.82
N ILE A 170 -7.86 -11.83 28.62
CA ILE A 170 -7.48 -10.83 29.62
C ILE A 170 -7.85 -9.45 29.10
N SER A 171 -8.74 -8.76 29.79
CA SER A 171 -8.98 -7.33 29.58
C SER A 171 -7.92 -6.50 30.29
N TYR A 172 -7.57 -5.37 29.69
CA TYR A 172 -6.67 -4.38 30.26
C TYR A 172 -7.25 -2.98 30.07
N GLU A 173 -7.30 -2.23 31.15
CA GLU A 173 -7.79 -0.85 31.19
C GLU A 173 -6.71 0.06 31.78
N PRO A 174 -6.44 1.22 31.17
CA PRO A 174 -5.46 2.14 31.72
C PRO A 174 -6.01 2.85 32.95
N VAL A 175 -5.16 3.03 33.95
CA VAL A 175 -5.46 3.85 35.14
C VAL A 175 -5.63 5.32 34.75
N ASP A 176 -4.82 5.79 33.78
CA ASP A 176 -4.96 7.12 33.16
C ASP A 176 -5.69 7.02 31.82
N THR A 177 -6.88 7.62 31.76
CA THR A 177 -7.74 7.64 30.57
C THR A 177 -7.51 8.85 29.66
N ALA A 178 -6.49 9.67 29.92
CA ALA A 178 -6.22 10.89 29.16
C ALA A 178 -5.64 10.67 27.75
N GLY A 179 -5.78 9.48 27.17
CA GLY A 179 -5.41 9.19 25.77
C GLY A 179 -3.94 8.85 25.53
N LEU A 180 -3.17 8.53 26.58
CA LEU A 180 -1.76 8.09 26.46
C LEU A 180 -1.58 6.57 26.33
N PHE A 181 -2.60 5.80 26.71
CA PHE A 181 -2.57 4.35 26.80
C PHE A 181 -3.74 3.74 26.02
N PHE A 182 -3.52 2.56 25.45
CA PHE A 182 -4.60 1.76 24.89
C PHE A 182 -5.36 1.02 25.98
N LYS A 183 -6.66 0.80 25.78
CA LYS A 183 -7.43 -0.23 26.47
C LYS A 183 -7.78 -1.36 25.52
N GLY A 184 -8.05 -2.55 26.04
CA GLY A 184 -8.53 -3.64 25.19
C GLY A 184 -8.45 -5.01 25.83
N THR A 185 -8.24 -6.01 24.99
CA THR A 185 -8.29 -7.42 25.38
C THR A 185 -7.20 -8.20 24.66
N VAL A 186 -6.56 -9.13 25.36
CA VAL A 186 -5.58 -10.06 24.79
C VAL A 186 -6.04 -11.50 24.99
N TRP A 187 -5.98 -12.30 23.92
CA TRP A 187 -6.23 -13.73 23.93
C TRP A 187 -4.89 -14.45 23.94
N ILE A 188 -4.69 -15.30 24.93
CA ILE A 188 -3.43 -16.00 25.17
C ILE A 188 -3.70 -17.50 25.15
N ASN A 189 -2.94 -18.22 24.33
CA ASN A 189 -2.81 -19.65 24.48
C ASN A 189 -1.89 -19.92 25.68
N LYS A 190 -2.50 -20.35 26.78
CA LYS A 190 -1.81 -20.58 28.05
C LYS A 190 -0.97 -21.86 28.03
N THR A 191 -1.28 -22.83 27.16
CA THR A 191 -0.52 -24.07 27.02
C THR A 191 0.92 -23.77 26.57
N ASN A 192 1.07 -22.92 25.55
CA ASN A 192 2.37 -22.56 24.97
C ASN A 192 2.85 -21.13 25.35
N ASN A 193 2.00 -20.33 25.99
CA ASN A 193 2.22 -18.92 26.33
C ASN A 193 2.46 -18.04 25.10
N THR A 194 1.59 -18.13 24.10
CA THR A 194 1.61 -17.26 22.91
C THR A 194 0.35 -16.41 22.81
N ILE A 195 0.45 -15.29 22.11
CA ILE A 195 -0.66 -14.37 21.89
C ILE A 195 -1.38 -14.81 20.61
N LEU A 196 -2.70 -14.98 20.69
CA LEU A 196 -3.54 -15.37 19.55
C LEU A 196 -4.19 -14.14 18.90
N LYS A 197 -4.61 -13.19 19.73
CA LYS A 197 -5.29 -11.96 19.31
C LYS A 197 -5.08 -10.87 20.34
N ILE A 198 -5.08 -9.63 19.90
CA ILE A 198 -5.16 -8.46 20.76
C ILE A 198 -6.04 -7.38 20.13
N THR A 199 -6.83 -6.69 20.95
CA THR A 199 -7.52 -5.45 20.59
C THR A 199 -6.85 -4.28 21.30
N LEU A 200 -6.72 -3.14 20.61
CA LEU A 200 -6.12 -1.89 21.08
C LEU A 200 -7.09 -0.76 20.74
N ASN A 201 -7.66 -0.13 21.75
CA ASN A 201 -8.65 0.94 21.58
C ASN A 201 -8.21 2.16 22.35
N CYS A 202 -8.33 3.33 21.73
CA CYS A 202 -8.05 4.60 22.37
C CYS A 202 -8.99 5.65 21.79
N HIS A 203 -9.67 6.38 22.68
CA HIS A 203 -10.45 7.55 22.33
C HIS A 203 -9.64 8.78 22.69
N HIS A 204 -9.70 9.83 21.86
CA HIS A 204 -8.98 11.08 22.09
C HIS A 204 -7.47 10.88 22.34
N CYS A 205 -6.83 10.14 21.45
CA CYS A 205 -5.44 9.76 21.57
C CYS A 205 -4.50 10.96 21.47
N LYS A 206 -3.55 11.03 22.40
CA LYS A 206 -2.51 12.07 22.42
C LYS A 206 -1.30 11.75 21.56
N LYS A 207 -1.10 10.46 21.27
CA LYS A 207 -0.04 9.95 20.39
C LYS A 207 -0.70 9.36 19.15
N TYR A 208 -0.29 9.79 17.96
CA TYR A 208 -0.74 9.24 16.68
C TYR A 208 0.29 9.55 15.58
N PRO A 209 0.37 8.76 14.49
CA PRO A 209 1.33 8.96 13.40
C PRO A 209 0.83 9.91 12.29
N PHE A 210 -0.37 10.46 12.40
CA PHE A 210 -1.01 11.22 11.34
C PHE A 210 -0.60 12.69 11.29
N GLN A 211 -0.48 13.23 10.07
CA GLN A 211 -0.23 14.64 9.81
C GLN A 211 -1.16 15.14 8.69
N PRO A 212 -1.65 16.39 8.76
CA PRO A 212 -2.39 17.01 7.66
C PRO A 212 -1.55 17.09 6.38
N ILE A 213 -2.19 16.89 5.22
CA ILE A 213 -1.51 16.93 3.92
C ILE A 213 -1.20 18.37 3.49
N PHE A 214 -2.14 19.30 3.75
CA PHE A 214 -2.01 20.68 3.30
C PHE A 214 -1.56 21.62 4.42
N PRO A 215 -0.70 22.61 4.11
CA PRO A 215 -0.42 23.69 5.03
C PRO A 215 -1.71 24.44 5.41
N GLY A 216 -1.89 24.72 6.70
CA GLY A 216 -3.10 25.38 7.23
C GLY A 216 -4.23 24.43 7.65
N ASP A 217 -4.10 23.14 7.38
CA ASP A 217 -4.99 22.12 7.92
C ASP A 217 -4.50 21.63 9.29
N THR A 218 -5.41 21.15 10.14
CA THR A 218 -5.08 20.63 11.48
C THR A 218 -5.91 19.40 11.82
N ILE A 219 -5.33 18.52 12.63
CA ILE A 219 -6.02 17.40 13.28
C ILE A 219 -6.30 17.80 14.72
N SER A 220 -7.58 17.82 15.09
CA SER A 220 -7.98 18.19 16.45
C SER A 220 -8.12 16.98 17.37
N ASN A 221 -8.40 15.81 16.80
CA ASN A 221 -8.66 14.59 17.55
C ASN A 221 -8.37 13.36 16.70
N VAL A 222 -7.90 12.29 17.36
CA VAL A 222 -7.72 10.97 16.75
C VAL A 222 -8.26 9.91 17.71
N SER A 223 -8.99 8.93 17.19
CA SER A 223 -9.37 7.73 17.92
C SER A 223 -8.99 6.48 17.13
N PHE A 224 -8.61 5.42 17.83
CA PHE A 224 -8.21 4.13 17.26
C PHE A 224 -9.09 3.00 17.78
N ALA A 225 -9.41 2.08 16.89
CA ALA A 225 -9.93 0.75 17.21
C ALA A 225 -9.19 -0.26 16.32
N ILE A 226 -8.28 -1.02 16.93
CA ILE A 226 -7.35 -1.88 16.22
C ILE A 226 -7.48 -3.31 16.75
N ALA A 227 -7.47 -4.30 15.87
CA ALA A 227 -7.39 -5.70 16.24
C ALA A 227 -6.26 -6.38 15.45
N LYS A 228 -5.36 -7.08 16.14
CA LYS A 228 -4.33 -7.93 15.51
C LYS A 228 -4.60 -9.39 15.84
N THR A 229 -4.40 -10.27 14.86
CA THR A 229 -4.43 -11.73 15.08
C THR A 229 -3.14 -12.39 14.61
N PHE A 230 -2.87 -13.55 15.17
CA PHE A 230 -1.64 -14.30 14.96
C PHE A 230 -1.96 -15.77 14.71
N ILE A 231 -1.14 -16.41 13.88
CA ILE A 231 -1.27 -17.84 13.56
C ILE A 231 0.02 -18.57 13.88
N THR A 232 -0.07 -19.89 14.02
CA THR A 232 1.11 -20.73 14.15
C THR A 232 1.54 -21.24 12.79
N GLN A 233 2.78 -20.92 12.39
CA GLN A 233 3.42 -21.44 11.18
C GLN A 233 4.79 -22.03 11.55
N GLN A 234 5.05 -23.27 11.12
CA GLN A 234 6.30 -24.00 11.43
C GLN A 234 6.65 -23.99 12.94
N GLY A 235 5.64 -24.06 13.80
CA GLY A 235 5.81 -24.03 15.26
C GLY A 235 6.09 -22.64 15.86
N HIS A 236 6.09 -21.58 15.03
CA HIS A 236 6.26 -20.19 15.46
C HIS A 236 4.95 -19.42 15.34
N THR A 237 4.64 -18.59 16.34
CA THR A 237 3.50 -17.68 16.26
C THR A 237 3.90 -16.41 15.52
N ILE A 238 3.18 -16.10 14.46
CA ILE A 238 3.49 -14.99 13.54
C ILE A 238 2.27 -14.11 13.23
N PHE A 239 2.54 -12.90 12.74
CA PHE A 239 1.53 -11.99 12.20
C PHE A 239 0.64 -12.67 11.16
N ASN A 240 -0.66 -12.43 11.26
CA ASN A 240 -1.67 -12.92 10.32
C ASN A 240 -2.50 -11.77 9.75
N HIS A 241 -3.08 -10.96 10.63
CA HIS A 241 -4.12 -10.01 10.26
C HIS A 241 -4.10 -8.78 11.16
N ILE A 242 -4.50 -7.64 10.59
CA ILE A 242 -4.84 -6.44 11.33
C ILE A 242 -6.08 -5.74 10.75
N ASP A 243 -7.05 -5.49 11.62
CA ASP A 243 -8.10 -4.48 11.42
C ASP A 243 -7.61 -3.19 12.06
N PHE A 244 -7.45 -2.12 11.29
CA PHE A 244 -6.96 -0.83 11.72
C PHE A 244 -8.00 0.23 11.40
N THR A 245 -8.89 0.50 12.36
CA THR A 245 -9.90 1.54 12.25
C THR A 245 -9.46 2.79 12.99
N TYR A 246 -9.66 3.95 12.38
CA TYR A 246 -9.39 5.22 13.04
C TYR A 246 -10.40 6.29 12.63
N ILE A 247 -10.59 7.25 13.54
CA ILE A 247 -11.45 8.43 13.34
C ILE A 247 -10.59 9.68 13.56
N ILE A 248 -10.67 10.63 12.63
CA ILE A 248 -9.94 11.90 12.68
C ILE A 248 -10.94 13.04 12.61
N ASP A 249 -10.91 13.92 13.61
CA ASP A 249 -11.63 15.20 13.54
C ASP A 249 -10.68 16.23 12.92
N TYR A 250 -10.96 16.55 11.66
CA TYR A 250 -10.10 17.33 10.78
C TYR A 250 -10.65 18.75 10.61
N ARG A 251 -9.77 19.74 10.63
CA ARG A 251 -10.09 21.13 10.30
C ARG A 251 -9.27 21.54 9.10
N SER A 252 -9.94 21.67 7.97
CA SER A 252 -9.34 22.09 6.71
C SER A 252 -9.32 23.62 6.60
N ARG A 253 -8.21 24.15 6.09
CA ARG A 253 -8.02 25.54 5.67
C ARG A 253 -8.33 26.55 6.77
N VAL A 254 -7.75 26.30 7.95
CA VAL A 254 -8.01 27.08 9.15
C VAL A 254 -7.64 28.55 8.91
N GLY A 255 -8.57 29.46 9.22
CA GLY A 255 -8.39 30.91 9.03
C GLY A 255 -8.84 31.43 7.66
N GLU A 256 -9.22 30.56 6.72
CA GLU A 256 -9.79 30.96 5.42
C GLU A 256 -11.32 31.01 5.47
N ALA A 257 -11.94 31.82 4.58
CA ALA A 257 -13.40 32.00 4.53
C ALA A 257 -14.18 30.69 4.27
N TYR A 258 -13.50 29.67 3.75
CA TYR A 258 -14.05 28.36 3.41
C TYR A 258 -13.43 27.25 4.28
N ALA A 259 -12.98 27.58 5.49
CA ALA A 259 -12.59 26.59 6.49
C ALA A 259 -13.75 25.62 6.76
N GLN A 260 -13.44 24.33 6.90
CA GLN A 260 -14.44 23.31 7.24
C GLN A 260 -13.88 22.40 8.32
N SER A 261 -14.74 22.04 9.27
CA SER A 261 -14.46 21.01 10.28
C SER A 261 -15.36 19.81 9.99
N TYR A 262 -14.78 18.61 9.95
CA TYR A 262 -15.50 17.38 9.66
C TYR A 262 -14.77 16.19 10.29
N SER A 263 -15.52 15.11 10.52
CA SER A 263 -14.96 13.85 11.01
C SER A 263 -14.80 12.88 9.85
N ILE A 264 -13.69 12.16 9.84
CA ILE A 264 -13.38 11.12 8.86
C ILE A 264 -13.22 9.80 9.60
N LYS A 265 -13.90 8.76 9.14
CA LYS A 265 -13.71 7.39 9.60
C LYS A 265 -13.05 6.58 8.50
N SER A 266 -11.94 5.93 8.82
CA SER A 266 -11.24 5.05 7.89
C SER A 266 -11.12 3.66 8.50
N ASN A 267 -11.43 2.65 7.69
CA ASN A 267 -11.28 1.25 8.03
C ASN A 267 -10.22 0.67 7.09
N ALA A 268 -9.07 0.29 7.65
CA ALA A 268 -8.03 -0.40 6.92
C ALA A 268 -7.94 -1.85 7.39
N ILE A 269 -7.79 -2.78 6.45
CA ILE A 269 -7.60 -4.21 6.72
C ILE A 269 -6.34 -4.65 6.00
N LEU A 270 -5.48 -5.40 6.69
CA LEU A 270 -4.33 -6.06 6.09
C LEU A 270 -4.24 -7.51 6.55
N TYR A 271 -4.17 -8.43 5.60
CA TYR A 271 -4.17 -9.86 5.84
C TYR A 271 -3.06 -10.57 5.05
N ALA A 272 -2.25 -11.39 5.71
CA ALA A 272 -1.26 -12.27 5.10
C ALA A 272 -1.85 -13.67 4.89
N TYR A 273 -1.77 -14.21 3.67
CA TYR A 273 -2.58 -15.38 3.27
C TYR A 273 -1.82 -16.52 2.58
N ASP A 274 -0.72 -16.25 1.87
CA ASP A 274 0.11 -17.28 1.24
C ASP A 274 1.54 -17.16 1.73
N PHE A 275 1.91 -18.02 2.68
CA PHE A 275 3.25 -18.04 3.28
C PHE A 275 4.20 -19.03 2.60
N ARG A 276 3.78 -19.64 1.49
CA ARG A 276 4.60 -20.60 0.72
C ARG A 276 5.17 -19.94 -0.52
N ASN A 277 4.40 -19.06 -1.15
CA ASN A 277 4.80 -18.36 -2.36
C ASN A 277 4.67 -16.84 -2.17
N THR A 278 5.49 -16.09 -2.89
CA THR A 278 5.41 -14.64 -2.98
C THR A 278 5.14 -14.23 -4.42
N PHE A 279 4.66 -13.00 -4.62
CA PHE A 279 4.58 -12.43 -5.95
C PHE A 279 5.98 -12.13 -6.50
N LEU A 280 6.17 -12.28 -7.81
CA LEU A 280 7.27 -11.62 -8.51
C LEU A 280 6.96 -10.12 -8.55
N ILE A 281 7.78 -9.31 -7.89
CA ILE A 281 7.56 -7.85 -7.80
C ILE A 281 7.89 -7.19 -9.14
N PRO A 282 7.08 -6.22 -9.62
CA PRO A 282 7.38 -5.51 -10.85
C PRO A 282 8.73 -4.81 -10.78
N THR A 283 9.45 -4.79 -11.90
CA THR A 283 10.71 -4.05 -11.99
C THR A 283 10.42 -2.57 -12.11
N PHE A 284 10.28 -1.87 -10.98
CA PHE A 284 10.13 -0.44 -10.95
C PHE A 284 10.57 0.10 -9.59
N ASN A 285 11.80 0.60 -9.51
CA ASN A 285 12.24 1.27 -8.29
C ASN A 285 11.79 2.73 -8.33
N VAL A 286 10.77 3.07 -7.56
CA VAL A 286 10.42 4.46 -7.23
C VAL A 286 11.60 4.96 -6.39
N THR A 287 12.38 5.90 -6.91
CA THR A 287 13.65 6.37 -6.32
C THR A 287 13.46 6.61 -4.83
N ASP A 288 14.32 6.08 -3.96
CA ASP A 288 14.07 6.00 -2.51
C ASP A 288 13.67 7.33 -1.84
N GLY A 289 12.61 7.25 -1.04
CA GLY A 289 11.99 8.29 -0.23
C GLY A 289 10.72 7.71 0.37
N ALA A 290 10.24 8.22 1.49
CA ALA A 290 9.00 7.75 2.14
C ALA A 290 7.78 8.09 1.26
N TYR A 291 7.58 7.33 0.18
CA TYR A 291 6.49 7.54 -0.77
C TYR A 291 5.31 6.67 -0.40
N SER A 292 4.17 7.35 -0.19
CA SER A 292 2.84 6.78 -0.04
C SER A 292 2.50 5.72 -1.08
N ASP A 293 1.66 4.77 -0.69
CA ASP A 293 1.08 3.78 -1.60
C ASP A 293 0.49 4.46 -2.84
N TYR A 294 -0.18 5.60 -2.66
CA TYR A 294 -0.71 6.43 -3.74
C TYR A 294 0.29 6.77 -4.84
N ARG A 295 1.53 7.11 -4.47
CA ARG A 295 2.58 7.44 -5.45
C ARG A 295 3.11 6.20 -6.15
N LYS A 296 3.25 5.08 -5.42
CA LYS A 296 3.62 3.80 -6.04
C LYS A 296 2.53 3.35 -7.01
N ILE A 297 1.26 3.50 -6.61
CA ILE A 297 0.08 3.21 -7.44
C ILE A 297 0.01 4.14 -8.67
N ASN A 298 0.37 5.42 -8.55
CA ASN A 298 0.50 6.34 -9.67
C ASN A 298 1.59 5.91 -10.67
N ALA A 299 2.74 5.49 -10.15
CA ALA A 299 3.86 4.99 -10.93
C ALA A 299 3.56 3.68 -11.67
N MET A 300 2.71 2.83 -11.12
CA MET A 300 2.39 1.52 -11.70
C MET A 300 1.22 1.63 -12.68
N PRO A 301 1.38 1.23 -13.96
CA PRO A 301 0.27 1.19 -14.88
C PRO A 301 -0.79 0.17 -14.42
N TYR A 302 -2.06 0.47 -14.69
CA TYR A 302 -3.16 -0.41 -14.28
C TYR A 302 -3.11 -1.73 -15.06
N ASN A 303 -2.98 -2.85 -14.35
CA ASN A 303 -2.89 -4.18 -14.94
C ASN A 303 -4.25 -4.91 -14.87
N ASP A 304 -5.06 -4.78 -15.92
CA ASP A 304 -6.38 -5.43 -16.00
C ASP A 304 -6.29 -6.96 -15.89
N PHE A 305 -5.24 -7.60 -16.40
CA PHE A 305 -5.06 -9.05 -16.28
C PHE A 305 -4.88 -9.46 -14.81
N PHE A 306 -4.00 -8.77 -14.08
CA PHE A 306 -3.75 -9.07 -12.67
C PHE A 306 -5.04 -8.97 -11.85
N TRP A 307 -5.76 -7.85 -11.98
CA TRP A 307 -7.00 -7.63 -11.25
C TRP A 307 -8.14 -8.55 -11.69
N ARG A 308 -8.17 -9.04 -12.94
CA ARG A 308 -9.19 -9.99 -13.39
C ARG A 308 -8.99 -11.40 -12.82
N TYR A 309 -7.74 -11.84 -12.69
CA TYR A 309 -7.43 -13.24 -12.36
C TYR A 309 -6.90 -13.46 -10.93
N ASN A 310 -6.49 -12.42 -10.22
CA ASN A 310 -6.15 -12.52 -8.79
C ASN A 310 -7.31 -12.00 -7.95
N ASP A 311 -8.21 -12.91 -7.59
CA ASP A 311 -9.33 -12.69 -6.68
C ASP A 311 -9.27 -13.58 -5.41
N GLU A 312 -8.26 -14.46 -5.33
CA GLU A 312 -8.16 -15.57 -4.36
C GLU A 312 -8.51 -15.19 -2.92
N TYR A 313 -8.18 -13.96 -2.52
CA TYR A 313 -8.37 -13.45 -1.16
C TYR A 313 -8.83 -12.00 -1.10
N ARG A 314 -9.55 -11.50 -2.12
CA ARG A 314 -10.35 -10.30 -1.88
C ARG A 314 -11.27 -10.61 -0.70
N LEU A 315 -11.28 -9.73 0.30
CA LEU A 315 -12.24 -9.84 1.40
C LEU A 315 -13.61 -10.05 0.75
N LYS A 316 -14.32 -11.13 1.13
CA LYS A 316 -15.60 -11.48 0.52
C LYS A 316 -16.57 -10.32 0.72
N ASP A 317 -16.59 -9.44 -0.25
CA ASP A 317 -17.53 -8.37 -0.37
C ASP A 317 -18.80 -8.99 -0.94
N GLY A 318 -19.64 -9.51 -0.04
CA GLY A 318 -20.85 -10.24 -0.39
C GLY A 318 -21.76 -9.48 -1.35
N ASP A 319 -21.66 -8.13 -1.35
CA ASP A 319 -22.45 -7.23 -2.18
C ASP A 319 -21.65 -6.63 -3.35
N ASN A 320 -20.38 -7.01 -3.52
CA ASN A 320 -19.48 -6.47 -4.53
C ASN A 320 -19.33 -4.94 -4.46
N SER A 321 -19.49 -4.36 -3.26
CA SER A 321 -19.43 -2.92 -2.96
C SER A 321 -18.17 -2.23 -3.49
N ASN A 322 -17.02 -2.90 -3.46
CA ASN A 322 -15.74 -2.38 -3.94
C ASN A 322 -15.77 -2.18 -5.45
N GLU A 323 -16.19 -3.20 -6.21
CA GLU A 323 -16.32 -3.08 -7.66
C GLU A 323 -17.42 -2.09 -8.04
N LEU A 324 -18.52 -2.01 -7.30
CA LEU A 324 -19.53 -0.97 -7.49
C LEU A 324 -18.92 0.42 -7.33
N PHE A 325 -18.11 0.63 -6.28
CA PHE A 325 -17.43 1.90 -6.05
C PHE A 325 -16.38 2.21 -7.13
N PHE A 326 -15.60 1.22 -7.61
CA PHE A 326 -14.65 1.41 -8.70
C PHE A 326 -15.32 1.73 -10.04
N ASN A 327 -16.50 1.15 -10.30
CA ASN A 327 -17.22 1.32 -11.56
C ASN A 327 -18.24 2.48 -11.53
N ASP A 328 -18.42 3.13 -10.39
CA ASP A 328 -19.28 4.31 -10.27
C ASP A 328 -18.76 5.46 -11.13
N THR A 329 -19.66 6.12 -11.87
CA THR A 329 -19.32 7.22 -12.78
C THR A 329 -18.76 8.46 -12.07
N TYR A 330 -19.04 8.64 -10.78
CA TYR A 330 -18.51 9.71 -9.93
C TYR A 330 -17.15 9.37 -9.32
N SER A 331 -16.69 8.12 -9.43
CA SER A 331 -15.40 7.68 -8.91
C SER A 331 -14.25 8.01 -9.86
N PHE A 332 -13.26 8.72 -9.33
CA PHE A 332 -11.98 8.93 -9.99
C PHE A 332 -11.04 7.78 -9.62
N THR A 333 -10.70 6.94 -10.60
CA THR A 333 -9.86 5.75 -10.41
C THR A 333 -8.46 5.96 -10.96
N ASN A 334 -7.54 5.00 -10.79
CA ASN A 334 -6.20 5.03 -11.43
C ASN A 334 -6.22 5.44 -12.90
N LYS A 335 -7.28 5.06 -13.63
CA LYS A 335 -7.42 5.31 -15.07
C LYS A 335 -7.73 6.77 -15.39
N THR A 336 -8.33 7.50 -14.46
CA THR A 336 -8.85 8.88 -14.67
C THR A 336 -8.22 9.92 -13.75
N ILE A 337 -7.88 9.56 -12.51
CA ILE A 337 -7.45 10.48 -11.46
C ILE A 337 -6.11 11.17 -11.76
N PHE A 338 -5.22 10.49 -12.50
CA PHE A 338 -3.91 11.02 -12.88
C PHE A 338 -3.88 11.68 -14.25
N LYS A 339 -5.00 11.65 -14.98
CA LYS A 339 -5.19 12.41 -16.22
C LYS A 339 -5.66 13.81 -15.86
N SER A 340 -5.31 14.81 -16.67
CA SER A 340 -5.51 16.24 -16.41
C SER A 340 -6.96 16.58 -16.01
N ASN A 341 -7.24 16.59 -14.71
CA ASN A 341 -8.56 16.88 -14.16
C ASN A 341 -8.56 18.32 -13.59
N PRO A 342 -9.52 19.18 -14.00
CA PRO A 342 -9.63 20.56 -13.51
C PRO A 342 -9.72 20.69 -11.99
N LEU A 343 -10.38 19.73 -11.30
CA LEU A 343 -10.49 19.68 -9.83
C LEU A 343 -9.15 19.30 -9.15
N MET A 344 -8.20 18.79 -9.94
CA MET A 344 -6.92 18.23 -9.51
C MET A 344 -5.74 19.17 -9.78
N LYS A 345 -6.00 20.47 -10.02
CA LYS A 345 -4.98 21.52 -9.84
C LYS A 345 -4.49 21.64 -8.38
N SER A 346 -4.98 20.78 -7.48
CA SER A 346 -4.60 20.70 -6.08
C SER A 346 -3.28 19.93 -5.88
N LYS A 347 -2.60 20.20 -4.76
CA LYS A 347 -1.24 19.68 -4.46
C LYS A 347 -1.14 18.16 -4.28
N LEU A 348 -2.27 17.44 -4.15
CA LEU A 348 -2.30 16.01 -3.80
C LEU A 348 -1.61 15.10 -4.82
N PHE A 349 -1.77 15.40 -6.12
CA PHE A 349 -1.28 14.56 -7.22
C PHE A 349 -0.44 15.36 -8.21
N GLN A 350 0.34 16.32 -7.69
CA GLN A 350 1.26 17.08 -8.53
C GLN A 350 2.32 16.18 -9.14
N HIS A 351 2.59 16.42 -10.42
CA HIS A 351 3.60 15.71 -11.22
C HIS A 351 3.33 14.19 -11.30
N PRO A 352 2.24 13.75 -11.95
CA PRO A 352 1.99 12.32 -12.15
C PRO A 352 3.07 11.71 -13.03
N TYR A 353 3.39 10.43 -12.78
CA TYR A 353 4.20 9.63 -13.70
C TYR A 353 3.50 9.59 -15.06
N ILE A 354 4.27 9.84 -16.13
CA ILE A 354 3.73 9.90 -17.49
C ILE A 354 4.09 8.60 -18.19
N GLN A 355 3.08 7.83 -18.57
CA GLN A 355 3.29 6.65 -19.41
C GLN A 355 3.47 7.08 -20.86
N TRP A 356 4.36 6.39 -21.57
CA TRP A 356 4.58 6.65 -22.98
C TRP A 356 3.29 6.40 -23.76
N SER A 357 2.98 7.34 -24.66
CA SER A 357 1.89 7.25 -25.62
C SER A 357 2.28 8.09 -26.84
N GLU A 358 1.47 8.06 -27.90
CA GLU A 358 1.70 8.92 -29.06
C GLU A 358 1.51 10.42 -28.72
N ASP A 359 0.80 10.74 -27.63
CA ASP A 359 0.69 12.11 -27.12
C ASP A 359 2.04 12.60 -26.59
N ARG A 360 2.42 13.81 -27.01
CA ARG A 360 3.75 14.37 -26.73
C ARG A 360 3.82 15.03 -25.35
N VAL A 361 4.97 14.89 -24.71
CA VAL A 361 5.25 15.48 -23.40
C VAL A 361 5.76 16.90 -23.56
N PHE A 362 5.11 17.85 -22.88
CA PHE A 362 5.52 19.25 -22.82
C PHE A 362 5.98 19.61 -21.41
N PHE A 363 7.22 20.08 -21.32
CA PHE A 363 7.75 20.71 -20.11
C PHE A 363 7.19 22.11 -19.96
N LYS A 364 6.85 22.50 -18.72
CA LYS A 364 6.45 23.87 -18.42
C LYS A 364 7.69 24.75 -18.35
N ASP A 365 7.56 25.98 -18.83
CA ASP A 365 8.58 27.01 -18.62
C ASP A 365 8.84 27.18 -17.11
N ILE A 366 10.08 26.95 -16.71
CA ILE A 366 10.54 27.34 -15.38
C ILE A 366 10.85 28.82 -15.49
N ALA A 367 10.13 29.66 -14.73
CA ALA A 367 10.49 31.06 -14.59
C ALA A 367 11.95 31.13 -14.12
N ILE A 368 12.82 31.77 -14.91
CA ILE A 368 14.23 31.95 -14.56
C ILE A 368 14.28 32.67 -13.22
N ASP A 369 14.88 32.03 -12.22
CA ASP A 369 15.10 32.67 -10.92
C ASP A 369 16.13 33.79 -11.09
N THR A 370 15.65 35.02 -11.21
CA THR A 370 16.46 36.23 -11.36
C THR A 370 17.26 36.57 -10.09
N SER A 371 17.10 35.83 -9.00
CA SER A 371 17.80 36.06 -7.73
C SER A 371 19.05 35.19 -7.52
N ALA A 372 19.33 34.23 -8.41
CA ALA A 372 20.55 33.44 -8.36
C ALA A 372 21.75 34.24 -8.90
N ALA A 373 22.74 34.49 -8.04
CA ALA A 373 24.02 35.08 -8.44
C ALA A 373 24.67 34.27 -9.57
N SER A 374 25.28 34.96 -10.53
CA SER A 374 25.93 34.38 -11.71
C SER A 374 26.76 33.13 -11.36
N PRO A 375 26.39 31.94 -11.88
CA PRO A 375 27.13 30.75 -11.55
C PRO A 375 28.45 30.73 -12.33
N SER A 376 29.54 30.54 -11.58
CA SER A 376 30.82 30.05 -12.08
C SER A 376 30.62 28.87 -13.03
N ALA A 377 31.31 28.87 -14.18
CA ALA A 377 31.49 27.76 -15.13
C ALA A 377 30.68 26.46 -14.87
N ASP A 378 29.35 26.52 -14.96
CA ASP A 378 28.49 25.35 -14.77
C ASP A 378 28.65 24.40 -15.96
N VAL A 379 28.88 23.12 -15.67
CA VAL A 379 28.87 22.06 -16.67
C VAL A 379 27.45 21.92 -17.20
N MET A 380 27.24 22.16 -18.51
CA MET A 380 25.90 22.14 -19.13
C MET A 380 25.16 20.80 -19.00
N ALA A 381 25.89 19.70 -18.74
CA ALA A 381 25.30 18.39 -18.46
C ALA A 381 24.54 18.35 -17.14
N ASP A 382 24.90 19.19 -16.16
CA ASP A 382 24.27 19.21 -14.83
C ASP A 382 22.96 20.02 -14.81
N LYS A 383 22.64 20.70 -15.91
CA LYS A 383 21.43 21.54 -16.04
C LYS A 383 20.18 20.78 -16.44
N TYR A 384 20.27 19.48 -16.70
CA TYR A 384 19.09 18.66 -16.99
C TYR A 384 19.30 17.18 -16.64
N ASN A 385 18.21 16.50 -16.33
CA ASN A 385 18.14 15.03 -16.21
C ASN A 385 16.80 14.55 -16.77
N LEU A 386 16.82 13.48 -17.56
CA LEU A 386 15.61 12.85 -18.10
C LEU A 386 15.47 11.44 -17.51
N GLY A 387 14.66 11.32 -16.47
CA GLY A 387 14.38 10.07 -15.80
C GLY A 387 13.33 9.26 -16.53
N VAL A 388 13.75 8.35 -17.41
CA VAL A 388 12.86 7.34 -17.99
C VAL A 388 13.21 5.97 -17.41
N LYS A 389 12.17 5.26 -16.97
CA LYS A 389 12.20 3.92 -16.36
C LYS A 389 11.31 2.97 -17.14
N LEU A 390 11.67 1.69 -17.16
CA LEU A 390 10.86 0.63 -17.75
C LEU A 390 10.18 -0.15 -16.63
N PHE A 391 8.85 -0.21 -16.69
CA PHE A 391 8.04 -1.04 -15.83
C PHE A 391 7.82 -2.39 -16.50
N VAL A 392 8.05 -3.49 -15.78
CA VAL A 392 7.72 -4.84 -16.24
C VAL A 392 7.08 -5.62 -15.11
N ASP A 393 5.95 -6.25 -15.41
CA ASP A 393 5.18 -7.04 -14.49
C ASP A 393 4.81 -8.38 -15.14
N ILE A 394 5.20 -9.48 -14.50
CA ILE A 394 4.95 -10.84 -14.96
C ILE A 394 3.98 -11.48 -13.98
N ASN A 395 2.90 -12.02 -14.52
CA ASN A 395 1.84 -12.66 -13.76
C ASN A 395 1.51 -14.00 -14.37
N THR A 396 1.72 -15.06 -13.60
CA THR A 396 1.35 -16.41 -13.99
C THR A 396 0.11 -16.81 -13.19
N TYR A 397 -0.95 -17.19 -13.91
CA TYR A 397 -2.17 -17.71 -13.35
C TYR A 397 -2.52 -19.01 -14.07
N GLN A 398 -2.59 -20.11 -13.32
CA GLN A 398 -2.75 -21.46 -13.88
C GLN A 398 -1.71 -21.75 -14.98
N ASP A 399 -2.16 -21.97 -16.22
CA ASP A 399 -1.32 -22.26 -17.39
C ASP A 399 -0.96 -21.00 -18.21
N SER A 400 -1.46 -19.82 -17.81
CA SER A 400 -1.33 -18.59 -18.55
C SER A 400 -0.34 -17.63 -17.89
N THR A 401 0.65 -17.16 -18.66
CA THR A 401 1.58 -16.11 -18.22
C THR A 401 1.33 -14.83 -19.00
N SER A 402 0.97 -13.77 -18.29
CA SER A 402 0.84 -12.43 -18.83
C SER A 402 2.09 -11.61 -18.51
N ILE A 403 2.65 -11.00 -19.56
CA ILE A 403 3.76 -10.06 -19.46
C ILE A 403 3.20 -8.69 -19.80
N PHE A 404 3.27 -7.79 -18.82
CA PHE A 404 2.82 -6.41 -18.97
C PHE A 404 4.02 -5.49 -18.77
N SER A 405 4.18 -4.50 -19.64
CA SER A 405 5.30 -3.55 -19.53
C SER A 405 4.91 -2.17 -20.02
N ALA A 406 5.56 -1.14 -19.49
CA ALA A 406 5.35 0.25 -19.89
C ALA A 406 6.63 1.07 -19.79
N THR A 407 6.75 2.10 -20.62
CA THR A 407 7.82 3.09 -20.56
C THR A 407 7.29 4.28 -19.79
N ILE A 408 7.98 4.69 -18.73
CA ILE A 408 7.47 5.66 -17.75
C ILE A 408 8.46 6.79 -17.58
N PHE A 409 7.99 8.01 -17.79
CA PHE A 409 8.69 9.24 -17.46
C PHE A 409 8.49 9.56 -15.98
N ASP A 410 9.57 9.65 -15.23
CA ASP A 410 9.61 9.94 -13.79
C ASP A 410 9.82 11.45 -13.58
N PRO A 411 8.78 12.20 -13.21
CA PRO A 411 8.87 13.65 -13.07
C PRO A 411 9.60 14.09 -11.79
N TYR A 412 9.90 13.19 -10.86
CA TYR A 412 10.55 13.53 -9.59
C TYR A 412 12.07 13.55 -9.68
N VAL A 413 12.63 12.86 -10.67
CA VAL A 413 14.06 12.92 -10.98
C VAL A 413 14.33 13.69 -12.27
N SER A 414 13.30 13.94 -13.09
CA SER A 414 13.45 14.65 -14.35
C SER A 414 13.39 16.16 -14.16
N PHE A 415 14.37 16.88 -14.70
CA PHE A 415 14.40 18.34 -14.71
C PHE A 415 15.09 18.85 -15.98
N TYR A 416 14.77 20.07 -16.38
CA TYR A 416 15.41 20.73 -17.52
C TYR A 416 15.47 22.25 -17.24
N HIS A 417 16.64 22.74 -16.83
CA HIS A 417 16.87 24.13 -16.43
C HIS A 417 17.42 25.01 -17.57
N LEU A 418 17.39 24.50 -18.80
CA LEU A 418 17.73 25.25 -20.01
C LEU A 418 16.45 25.81 -20.66
N PRO A 419 16.55 26.80 -21.56
CA PRO A 419 15.38 27.33 -22.27
C PRO A 419 14.59 26.21 -22.94
N ILE A 420 13.28 26.19 -22.69
CA ILE A 420 12.35 25.24 -23.32
C ILE A 420 11.85 25.87 -24.63
N ASP A 421 12.29 25.30 -25.75
CA ASP A 421 11.83 25.65 -27.08
C ASP A 421 11.44 24.38 -27.85
N ASN A 422 11.12 24.53 -29.14
CA ASN A 422 10.80 23.38 -30.00
C ASN A 422 11.96 22.38 -30.12
N LYS A 423 13.22 22.82 -29.99
CA LYS A 423 14.38 21.92 -29.99
C LYS A 423 14.40 21.09 -28.72
N ALA A 424 14.22 21.72 -27.56
CA ALA A 424 14.14 21.04 -26.28
C ALA A 424 13.00 20.02 -26.25
N HIS A 425 11.79 20.41 -26.70
CA HIS A 425 10.66 19.48 -26.77
C HIS A 425 10.91 18.31 -27.72
N CYS A 426 11.48 18.58 -28.90
CA CYS A 426 11.85 17.52 -29.85
C CYS A 426 12.86 16.54 -29.23
N PHE A 427 13.91 17.08 -28.60
CA PHE A 427 14.95 16.30 -27.93
C PHE A 427 14.40 15.40 -26.82
N ILE A 428 13.55 15.96 -25.95
CA ILE A 428 12.96 15.22 -24.82
C ILE A 428 12.02 14.11 -25.31
N ASN A 429 11.17 14.40 -26.30
CA ASN A 429 10.22 13.40 -26.82
C ASN A 429 10.94 12.28 -27.58
N MET A 430 11.97 12.61 -28.37
CA MET A 430 12.80 11.59 -29.02
C MET A 430 13.52 10.69 -28.01
N TYR A 431 14.01 11.24 -26.90
CA TYR A 431 14.59 10.45 -25.81
C TYR A 431 13.57 9.44 -25.23
N PHE A 432 12.33 9.89 -25.01
CA PHE A 432 11.27 9.04 -24.48
C PHE A 432 10.86 7.93 -25.48
N ASP A 433 10.80 8.26 -26.77
CA ASP A 433 10.54 7.32 -27.86
C ASP A 433 11.63 6.24 -27.98
N ILE A 434 12.91 6.61 -27.86
CA ILE A 434 14.04 5.66 -27.87
C ILE A 434 13.91 4.66 -26.71
N CYS A 435 13.49 5.13 -25.53
CA CYS A 435 13.27 4.24 -24.40
C CYS A 435 12.12 3.25 -24.65
N GLU A 436 11.05 3.70 -25.33
CA GLU A 436 9.93 2.83 -25.73
C GLU A 436 10.35 1.75 -26.74
N ILE A 437 11.25 2.08 -27.67
CA ILE A 437 11.77 1.09 -28.62
C ILE A 437 12.48 -0.05 -27.88
N GLU A 438 13.31 0.25 -26.88
CA GLU A 438 13.98 -0.77 -26.08
C GLU A 438 12.99 -1.60 -25.24
N ARG A 439 11.92 -0.98 -24.73
CA ARG A 439 10.83 -1.72 -24.06
C ARG A 439 10.15 -2.70 -25.00
N ARG A 440 9.84 -2.31 -26.24
CA ARG A 440 9.23 -3.22 -27.24
C ARG A 440 10.14 -4.40 -27.58
N LYS A 441 11.46 -4.16 -27.68
CA LYS A 441 12.44 -5.24 -27.85
C LYS A 441 12.45 -6.19 -26.67
N LEU A 442 12.48 -5.67 -25.43
CA LEU A 442 12.37 -6.47 -24.21
C LEU A 442 11.11 -7.34 -24.23
N GLU A 443 9.97 -6.73 -24.51
CA GLU A 443 8.69 -7.45 -24.51
C GLU A 443 8.71 -8.60 -25.52
N SER A 444 9.29 -8.39 -26.71
CA SER A 444 9.48 -9.44 -27.71
C SER A 444 10.42 -10.54 -27.23
N GLU A 445 11.57 -10.19 -26.63
CA GLU A 445 12.55 -11.15 -26.09
C GLU A 445 11.94 -12.00 -24.96
N LEU A 446 11.15 -11.38 -24.09
CA LEU A 446 10.44 -12.05 -23.02
C LEU A 446 9.36 -13.00 -23.57
N LYS A 447 8.53 -12.55 -24.51
CA LYS A 447 7.50 -13.40 -25.12
C LYS A 447 8.07 -14.62 -25.84
N SER A 448 9.23 -14.49 -26.49
CA SER A 448 9.84 -15.60 -27.23
C SER A 448 10.61 -16.58 -26.35
N SER A 449 11.09 -16.13 -25.20
CA SER A 449 12.14 -16.85 -24.47
C SER A 449 11.78 -17.20 -23.04
N LEU A 450 10.86 -16.49 -22.38
CA LEU A 450 10.62 -16.63 -20.94
C LEU A 450 10.12 -18.03 -20.56
N LYS A 451 10.90 -18.75 -19.74
CA LYS A 451 10.51 -20.04 -19.15
C LYS A 451 10.34 -19.97 -17.63
N ASP A 452 11.19 -19.19 -16.96
CA ASP A 452 11.21 -19.07 -15.51
C ASP A 452 11.75 -17.71 -15.06
N VAL A 453 11.72 -17.48 -13.74
CA VAL A 453 12.18 -16.23 -13.11
C VAL A 453 13.67 -15.97 -13.32
N LYS A 454 14.53 -17.01 -13.34
CA LYS A 454 15.97 -16.83 -13.55
C LYS A 454 16.26 -16.33 -14.97
N GLN A 455 15.49 -16.81 -15.93
CA GLN A 455 15.60 -16.35 -17.30
C GLN A 455 15.09 -14.91 -17.46
N PHE A 456 14.02 -14.53 -16.74
CA PHE A 456 13.58 -13.14 -16.67
C PHE A 456 14.71 -12.23 -16.18
N GLU A 457 15.34 -12.56 -15.04
CA GLU A 457 16.44 -11.77 -14.47
C GLU A 457 17.59 -11.58 -15.47
N LYS A 458 17.97 -12.65 -16.18
CA LYS A 458 19.03 -12.60 -17.20
C LYS A 458 18.67 -11.69 -18.38
N ILE A 459 17.44 -11.79 -18.91
CA ILE A 459 16.98 -10.95 -20.02
C ILE A 459 16.94 -9.49 -19.56
N TYR A 460 16.42 -9.24 -18.35
CA TYR A 460 16.29 -7.90 -17.79
C TYR A 460 17.65 -7.23 -17.52
N GLN A 461 18.64 -7.94 -16.98
CA GLN A 461 20.01 -7.41 -16.82
C GLN A 461 20.66 -7.03 -18.16
N GLY A 462 20.43 -7.86 -19.20
CA GLY A 462 20.87 -7.57 -20.56
C GLY A 462 20.25 -6.28 -21.11
N LEU A 463 18.94 -6.09 -20.86
CA LEU A 463 18.24 -4.86 -21.18
C LEU A 463 18.84 -3.66 -20.45
N GLU A 464 19.03 -3.71 -19.13
CA GLU A 464 19.53 -2.57 -18.35
C GLU A 464 20.85 -2.04 -18.94
N THR A 465 21.74 -2.95 -19.34
CA THR A 465 23.02 -2.59 -19.97
C THR A 465 22.81 -1.86 -21.31
N ARG A 466 21.96 -2.41 -22.21
CA ARG A 466 21.65 -1.79 -23.51
C ARG A 466 20.90 -0.46 -23.35
N PHE A 467 19.99 -0.40 -22.38
CA PHE A 467 19.15 0.74 -22.08
C PHE A 467 19.99 1.93 -21.60
N GLN A 468 20.96 1.71 -20.71
CA GLN A 468 21.88 2.78 -20.30
C GLN A 468 22.80 3.22 -21.43
N LEU A 469 23.29 2.29 -22.25
CA LEU A 469 24.14 2.61 -23.38
C LEU A 469 23.42 3.51 -24.40
N ILE A 470 22.21 3.13 -24.83
CA ILE A 470 21.47 3.89 -25.85
C ILE A 470 21.04 5.26 -25.36
N LYS A 471 20.64 5.37 -24.07
CA LYS A 471 20.34 6.65 -23.43
C LYS A 471 21.55 7.57 -23.45
N THR A 472 22.70 7.07 -23.01
CA THR A 472 23.95 7.84 -22.96
C THR A 472 24.40 8.26 -24.36
N GLN A 473 24.30 7.35 -25.33
CA GLN A 473 24.66 7.61 -26.72
C GLN A 473 23.79 8.72 -27.32
N TYR A 474 22.47 8.64 -27.16
CA TYR A 474 21.55 9.69 -27.64
C TYR A 474 21.85 11.05 -27.01
N LEU A 475 22.00 11.11 -25.68
CA LEU A 475 22.27 12.36 -24.97
C LEU A 475 23.56 13.03 -25.46
N LYS A 476 24.57 12.23 -25.78
CA LYS A 476 25.84 12.68 -26.36
C LYS A 476 25.69 13.15 -27.81
N ASP A 477 25.02 12.37 -28.66
CA ASP A 477 24.94 12.63 -30.10
C ASP A 477 24.05 13.81 -30.42
N ALA A 478 22.85 13.85 -29.84
CA ALA A 478 21.86 14.90 -30.10
C ALA A 478 22.27 16.26 -29.51
N ASP A 479 23.20 16.28 -28.55
CA ASP A 479 23.70 17.45 -27.83
C ASP A 479 22.56 18.41 -27.42
N ARG A 480 21.58 17.91 -26.66
CA ARG A 480 20.40 18.66 -26.21
C ARG A 480 19.52 19.19 -27.35
N GLY A 481 19.58 18.56 -28.53
CA GLY A 481 18.80 18.92 -29.71
C GLY A 481 19.47 19.92 -30.64
N THR A 482 20.72 20.31 -30.38
CA THR A 482 21.46 21.27 -31.22
C THR A 482 22.13 20.62 -32.44
N ASN A 483 22.47 19.33 -32.35
CA ASN A 483 23.15 18.60 -33.41
C ASN A 483 22.16 18.07 -34.46
N GLU A 484 21.81 18.90 -35.43
CA GLU A 484 20.80 18.59 -36.46
C GLU A 484 21.08 17.29 -37.24
N PRO A 485 22.31 17.01 -37.75
CA PRO A 485 22.59 15.76 -38.44
C PRO A 485 22.29 14.51 -37.60
N GLU A 486 22.67 14.50 -36.32
CA GLU A 486 22.41 13.37 -35.43
C GLU A 486 20.93 13.29 -35.05
N MET A 487 20.27 14.42 -34.80
CA MET A 487 18.82 14.47 -34.58
C MET A 487 18.03 13.89 -35.77
N LYS A 488 18.46 14.14 -37.01
CA LYS A 488 17.86 13.51 -38.20
C LYS A 488 18.05 11.99 -38.21
N LYS A 489 19.25 11.49 -37.90
CA LYS A 489 19.51 10.04 -37.81
C LYS A 489 18.64 9.36 -36.76
N TRP A 490 18.59 9.92 -35.55
CA TRP A 490 17.75 9.40 -34.47
C TRP A 490 16.26 9.48 -34.82
N ASN A 491 15.81 10.54 -35.48
CA ASN A 491 14.42 10.67 -35.91
C ASN A 491 14.04 9.63 -36.98
N THR A 492 14.93 9.34 -37.93
CA THR A 492 14.72 8.23 -38.89
C THR A 492 14.61 6.90 -38.16
N PHE A 493 15.52 6.62 -37.22
CA PHE A 493 15.45 5.41 -36.40
C PHE A 493 14.11 5.29 -35.63
N ILE A 494 13.66 6.39 -35.02
CA ILE A 494 12.37 6.43 -34.31
C ILE A 494 11.20 6.22 -35.28
N PHE A 495 11.24 6.88 -36.44
CA PHE A 495 10.19 6.75 -37.45
C PHE A 495 10.08 5.32 -37.98
N ASP A 496 11.21 4.66 -38.23
CA ASP A 496 11.23 3.27 -38.71
C ASP A 496 10.68 2.28 -37.67
N GLN A 497 10.83 2.57 -36.37
CA GLN A 497 10.42 1.67 -35.29
C GLN A 497 9.02 1.96 -34.72
N LEU A 498 8.62 3.24 -34.69
CA LEU A 498 7.39 3.70 -34.04
C LEU A 498 6.44 4.45 -34.99
N GLY A 499 6.87 4.83 -36.19
CA GLY A 499 6.08 5.65 -37.11
C GLY A 499 5.99 7.13 -36.73
N ILE A 500 6.75 7.59 -35.73
CA ILE A 500 6.69 8.96 -35.20
C ILE A 500 7.79 9.82 -35.82
N ASN A 501 7.40 10.97 -36.40
CA ASN A 501 8.32 11.95 -36.96
C ASN A 501 8.37 13.20 -36.07
N ASN A 502 9.20 13.19 -35.03
CA ASN A 502 9.35 14.29 -34.08
C ASN A 502 9.85 15.59 -34.76
N LEU A 503 10.72 15.49 -35.76
CA LEU A 503 11.19 16.67 -36.51
C LEU A 503 10.04 17.38 -37.25
N ALA A 504 9.09 16.63 -37.81
CA ALA A 504 7.92 17.21 -38.45
C ALA A 504 6.92 17.81 -37.45
N ILE A 505 6.79 17.21 -36.27
CA ILE A 505 5.90 17.67 -35.19
C ILE A 505 6.40 18.99 -34.60
N PHE A 506 7.67 19.03 -34.16
CA PHE A 506 8.21 20.15 -33.41
C PHE A 506 8.89 21.21 -34.28
N LYS A 507 9.31 20.87 -35.50
CA LYS A 507 9.98 21.79 -36.42
C LYS A 507 11.17 22.52 -35.78
N PRO A 508 12.10 21.79 -35.11
CA PRO A 508 13.15 22.39 -34.27
C PRO A 508 14.19 23.22 -35.05
N PHE A 509 14.26 23.06 -36.37
CA PHE A 509 15.27 23.69 -37.23
C PHE A 509 14.66 24.65 -38.27
N TRP A 510 13.35 24.93 -38.21
CA TRP A 510 12.74 25.88 -39.14
C TRP A 510 12.90 27.31 -38.61
N ALA A 511 13.37 28.22 -39.47
CA ALA A 511 13.48 29.63 -39.11
C ALA A 511 12.08 30.26 -38.98
N LEU A 512 11.94 31.26 -38.10
CA LEU A 512 10.71 32.00 -37.81
C LEU A 512 10.09 32.77 -39.00
N GLY A 513 10.51 32.51 -40.24
CA GLY A 513 10.08 33.22 -41.45
C GLY A 513 9.32 32.39 -42.50
N GLU A 514 9.08 31.10 -42.27
CA GLU A 514 8.32 30.23 -43.18
C GLU A 514 6.99 29.79 -42.54
N ARG A 515 6.10 30.76 -42.30
CA ARG A 515 4.68 30.53 -41.99
C ARG A 515 3.79 31.12 -43.07
#